data_AF-A0A2L2WTB6-F1
#
_entry.id   AF-A0A2L2WTB6-F1
#
_cell.length_a   1.000
_cell.length_b   1.000
_cell.length_c   1.000
_cell.angle_alpha   90.00
_cell.angle_beta   90.00
_cell.angle_gamma   90.00
#
_symmetry.space_group_name_H-M   'P 1'
#
loop_
_entity.id
_entity.type
_entity.pdbx_description
1 polymer ?
#
loop_
_entity_poly.entity_id
_entity_poly.type
_entity_poly.pdbx_seq_one_letter_code
_entity_poly.pdbx_strand_id
1 'polypeptide(L)' 'YEIRASHNGNIYRAFFIFDEGNIVMLLNGYQKKTQKAPESEINMALKLKKEYYADKK' A
#
# COMPACT_ATOMS: atom_id res chain seq x y z
N TYR A 1 -2.23 -3.90 -5.18
CA TYR A 1 -3.15 -2.86 -5.70
C TYR A 1 -2.89 -1.56 -4.94
N GLU A 2 -3.31 -0.41 -5.49
CA GLU A 2 -3.21 0.89 -4.81
C GLU A 2 -4.57 1.59 -4.77
N ILE A 3 -4.87 2.27 -3.65
CA ILE A 3 -6.02 3.16 -3.53
C ILE A 3 -5.52 4.60 -3.54
N ARG A 4 -6.24 5.46 -4.26
CA ARG A 4 -5.94 6.88 -4.39
C ARG A 4 -7.06 7.71 -3.76
N ALA A 5 -6.73 8.47 -2.74
CA ALA A 5 -7.67 9.40 -2.10
C ALA A 5 -7.18 10.84 -2.30
N SER A 6 -8.09 11.78 -2.53
CA SER A 6 -7.78 13.21 -2.59
C SER A 6 -8.48 13.94 -1.46
N HIS A 7 -7.74 14.72 -0.69
CA HIS A 7 -8.30 15.53 0.39
C HIS A 7 -7.54 16.86 0.51
N ASN A 8 -8.28 17.97 0.55
CA ASN A 8 -7.74 19.32 0.69
C ASN A 8 -6.57 19.64 -0.28
N GLY A 9 -6.74 19.32 -1.57
CA GLY A 9 -5.71 19.50 -2.60
C GLY A 9 -4.54 18.51 -2.55
N ASN A 10 -4.46 17.68 -1.52
CA ASN A 10 -3.45 16.64 -1.38
C ASN A 10 -3.95 15.31 -1.94
N ILE A 11 -3.03 14.54 -2.51
CA ILE A 11 -3.31 13.19 -3.01
C ILE A 11 -2.58 12.21 -2.10
N TYR A 12 -3.28 11.20 -1.63
CA TYR A 12 -2.76 10.12 -0.82
C TYR A 12 -2.83 8.81 -1.60
N ARG A 13 -1.83 7.95 -1.38
CA ARG A 13 -1.78 6.61 -1.96
C ARG A 13 -1.56 5.61 -0.84
N ALA A 14 -2.36 4.56 -0.80
CA ALA A 14 -2.13 3.42 0.10
C ALA A 14 -2.06 2.12 -0.69
N PHE A 15 -1.21 1.19 -0.25
CA PHE A 15 -1.04 -0.11 -0.89
C PHE A 15 -1.81 -1.18 -0.14
N PHE A 16 -2.53 -2.00 -0.89
CA PHE A 16 -3.36 -3.07 -0.34
C PHE A 16 -3.36 -4.31 -1.23
N ILE A 17 -3.76 -5.43 -0.63
CA ILE A 17 -4.02 -6.70 -1.31
C ILE A 17 -5.47 -7.12 -1.06
N PHE A 18 -5.99 -7.92 -1.99
CA PHE A 18 -7.24 -8.64 -1.77
C PHE A 18 -6.90 -10.04 -1.25
N ASP A 19 -7.52 -10.40 -0.13
CA ASP A 19 -7.39 -11.72 0.46
C ASP A 19 -8.78 -12.20 0.90
N GLU A 20 -9.26 -13.31 0.33
CA GLU A 20 -10.56 -13.92 0.65
C GLU A 20 -11.76 -12.94 0.66
N GLY A 21 -11.76 -11.98 -0.28
CA GLY A 21 -12.82 -10.97 -0.38
C GLY A 21 -12.65 -9.77 0.56
N ASN A 22 -11.62 -9.77 1.40
CA ASN A 22 -11.26 -8.66 2.28
C ASN A 22 -10.14 -7.81 1.67
N ILE A 23 -10.16 -6.51 2.00
CA ILE A 23 -9.07 -5.58 1.68
C ILE A 23 -8.10 -5.58 2.86
N VAL A 24 -6.88 -6.05 2.62
CA VAL A 24 -5.80 -6.04 3.61
C VAL A 24 -4.83 -4.92 3.24
N MET A 25 -4.72 -3.94 4.14
CA MET A 25 -3.82 -2.79 3.97
C MET A 25 -2.38 -3.22 4.29
N LEU A 26 -1.49 -3.13 3.31
CA LEU A 26 -0.07 -3.47 3.49
C LEU A 26 0.74 -2.27 3.97
N LEU A 27 0.40 -1.07 3.52
CA LEU A 27 1.06 0.17 3.95
C LEU A 27 0.04 1.28 4.15
N ASN A 28 0.24 2.03 5.23
CA ASN A 28 -0.52 3.21 5.58
C ASN A 28 -0.27 4.29 4.52
N GLY A 29 -1.32 4.97 4.09
CA GLY A 29 -1.25 5.85 2.92
C GLY A 29 -0.25 6.99 3.08
N TYR A 30 0.63 7.18 2.10
CA TYR A 30 1.57 8.30 2.07
C TYR A 30 1.02 9.43 1.18
N GLN A 31 1.33 10.67 1.58
CA GLN A 31 1.05 11.83 0.75
C GLN A 31 1.92 11.76 -0.51
N LYS A 32 1.31 11.89 -1.68
CA LYS A 32 1.97 11.95 -2.98
C LYS A 32 2.83 13.21 -3.04
N LYS A 33 4.10 13.07 -2.68
CA LYS A 33 5.13 14.12 -2.87
C LYS A 33 5.78 14.05 -4.24
N THR A 34 5.85 12.85 -4.83
CA THR A 34 6.48 12.57 -6.13
C THR A 34 5.50 11.91 -7.10
N GLN A 35 5.71 12.04 -8.42
CA GLN A 35 4.84 11.43 -9.43
C GLN A 35 4.91 9.88 -9.36
N LYS A 36 6.14 9.35 -9.26
CA LYS A 36 6.44 7.93 -9.08
C LYS A 36 6.42 7.56 -7.60
N ALA A 37 5.93 6.36 -7.29
CA ALA A 37 6.05 5.78 -5.97
C ALA A 37 7.55 5.58 -5.65
N PRO A 38 8.04 5.98 -4.46
CA PRO A 38 9.41 5.71 -4.07
C PRO A 38 9.67 4.20 -4.07
N GLU A 39 10.81 3.76 -4.60
CA GLU A 39 11.17 2.34 -4.63
C GLU A 39 11.25 1.73 -3.23
N SER A 40 11.62 2.54 -2.23
CA SER A 40 11.63 2.14 -0.81
C SER A 40 10.26 1.67 -0.32
N GLU A 41 9.20 2.41 -0.67
CA GLU A 41 7.81 2.08 -0.29
C GLU A 41 7.34 0.82 -1.00
N ILE A 42 7.71 0.65 -2.27
CA ILE A 42 7.37 -0.57 -3.04
C ILE A 42 8.05 -1.79 -2.41
N ASN A 43 9.34 -1.69 -2.09
CA ASN A 43 10.10 -2.78 -1.48
C ASN A 43 9.54 -3.13 -0.09
N MET A 44 9.15 -2.13 0.70
CA MET A 44 8.50 -2.32 1.99
C MET A 44 7.15 -3.04 1.84
N ALA A 45 6.32 -2.65 0.88
CA ALA A 45 5.04 -3.29 0.59
C ALA A 45 5.21 -4.76 0.19
N LEU A 46 6.24 -5.07 -0.63
CA LEU A 46 6.55 -6.43 -1.04
C LEU A 46 7.02 -7.29 0.13
N LYS A 47 7.81 -6.71 1.06
CA LYS A 47 8.23 -7.40 2.28
C LYS A 47 7.03 -7.74 3.17
N LEU A 48 6.18 -6.75 3.46
CA LEU A 48 4.98 -6.93 4.28
C LEU A 48 3.99 -7.92 3.65
N LYS A 49 3.86 -7.92 2.32
CA LYS A 49 3.09 -8.93 1.60
C LYS A 49 3.62 -10.33 1.87
N LYS A 50 4.94 -10.54 1.77
CA LYS A 50 5.56 -11.84 2.01
C LYS A 50 5.35 -12.30 3.45
N GLU A 51 5.54 -11.40 4.42
CA GLU A 51 5.32 -11.68 5.85
C GLU A 51 3.85 -12.06 6.11
N TYR A 52 2.88 -11.30 5.57
CA TYR A 52 1.46 -11.59 5.71
C TYR A 52 1.08 -13.00 5.24
N TYR A 53 1.55 -13.43 4.07
CA TYR A 53 1.26 -14.78 3.56
C TYR A 53 2.07 -15.89 4.26
N ALA A 54 3.21 -15.56 4.88
CA ALA A 54 3.98 -16.50 5.67
C ALA A 54 3.30 -16.80 7.02
N ASP A 55 2.76 -15.77 7.68
CA ASP A 55 2.05 -15.89 8.95
C ASP A 55 0.66 -16.55 8.80
N LYS A 56 0.07 -16.51 7.61
CA LYS A 56 -1.23 -17.15 7.33
C LYS A 56 -1.14 -18.68 7.14
N LYS A 57 0.06 -19.25 7.05
CA LYS A 57 0.27 -20.70 6.96
C LYS A 57 0.11 -21.39 8.31
#